data_AF-A0A1E2V901-F1
#
_entry.id   AF-A0A1E2V901-F1
#
_cell.length_a   1.000
_cell.length_b   1.000
_cell.length_c   1.000
_cell.angle_alpha   90.00
_cell.angle_beta   90.00
_cell.angle_gamma   90.00
#
_symmetry.space_group_name_H-M   'P 1'
#
loop_
_entity.id
_entity.type
_entity.pdbx_description
1 polymer ?
#
loop_
_entity_poly.entity_id
_entity_poly.type
_entity_poly.pdbx_seq_one_letter_code
_entity_poly.pdbx_strand_id
1 'polypeptide(L)'
;MQSRFRGAVIAFIGGMLEATEAGIKLLTNMGRLRISGRGLRLVGLIGGLGRLFGGIGAFIFAAWDAVNAVNALVAGNIGMFLLYSVSSFVGGLLIFLAFFNPLLGLALVVVSVILGLIIYLVADTEMQKWLSHCFYGASERYPNIETSQERLKEVLA
;
A
#
# COMPACT_ATOMS: atom_id res chain seq x y z
N MET A 1 0.89 17.16 -2.19
CA MET A 1 0.69 16.00 -3.09
C MET A 1 2.00 15.45 -3.68
N GLN A 2 2.91 16.28 -4.20
CA GLN A 2 4.17 15.83 -4.85
C GLN A 2 5.16 15.03 -3.96
N SER A 3 5.32 15.36 -2.68
CA SER A 3 6.23 14.61 -1.77
C SER A 3 5.76 13.18 -1.49
N ARG A 4 4.43 12.98 -1.44
CA ARG A 4 3.79 11.69 -1.18
C ARG A 4 3.93 10.72 -2.36
N PHE A 5 3.77 11.23 -3.58
CA PHE A 5 3.97 10.44 -4.80
C PHE A 5 5.43 9.99 -4.96
N ARG A 6 6.40 10.88 -4.69
CA ARG A 6 7.83 10.53 -4.76
C ARG A 6 8.23 9.51 -3.69
N GLY A 7 7.73 9.64 -2.47
CA GLY A 7 7.95 8.65 -1.40
C GLY A 7 7.34 7.28 -1.72
N ALA A 8 6.13 7.27 -2.29
CA ALA A 8 5.47 6.04 -2.73
C ALA A 8 6.23 5.32 -3.85
N VAL A 9 6.69 6.07 -4.86
CA VAL A 9 7.48 5.54 -5.97
C VAL A 9 8.83 5.00 -5.48
N ILE A 10 9.51 5.69 -4.57
CA ILE A 10 10.79 5.23 -4.01
C ILE A 10 10.61 3.96 -3.17
N ALA A 11 9.56 3.90 -2.34
CA ALA A 11 9.25 2.71 -1.54
C ALA A 11 8.87 1.51 -2.43
N PHE A 12 8.09 1.75 -3.47
CA PHE A 12 7.68 0.73 -4.43
C PHE A 12 8.88 0.19 -5.23
N ILE A 13 9.75 1.07 -5.74
CA ILE A 13 10.98 0.67 -6.44
C ILE A 13 11.92 -0.07 -5.49
N GLY A 14 12.07 0.39 -4.24
CA GLY A 14 12.85 -0.29 -3.22
C GLY A 14 12.34 -1.70 -2.92
N GLY A 15 11.03 -1.84 -2.71
CA GLY A 15 10.38 -3.14 -2.47
C GLY A 15 10.47 -4.09 -3.67
N MET A 16 10.35 -3.58 -4.91
CA MET A 16 10.54 -4.39 -6.11
C MET A 16 11.99 -4.88 -6.26
N LEU A 17 12.97 -4.02 -5.98
CA LEU A 17 14.40 -4.37 -6.03
C LEU A 17 14.75 -5.41 -4.97
N GLU A 18 14.19 -5.28 -3.76
CA GLU A 18 14.36 -6.25 -2.68
C GLU A 18 13.71 -7.61 -3.00
N ALA A 19 12.47 -7.60 -3.52
CA ALA A 19 11.79 -8.81 -3.96
C ALA A 19 12.55 -9.51 -5.10
N THR A 20 13.15 -8.73 -6.01
CA THR A 20 13.97 -9.24 -7.11
C THR A 20 15.29 -9.83 -6.60
N GLU A 21 15.97 -9.19 -5.64
CA GLU A 21 17.18 -9.74 -5.01
C GLU A 21 16.90 -11.08 -4.32
N ALA A 22 15.86 -11.13 -3.49
CA ALA A 22 15.49 -12.31 -2.74
C ALA A 22 15.03 -13.45 -3.67
N GLY A 23 14.28 -13.14 -4.73
CA GLY A 23 13.89 -14.09 -5.76
C GLY A 23 15.09 -14.68 -6.53
N ILE A 24 16.04 -13.83 -6.93
CA ILE A 24 17.26 -14.25 -7.64
C ILE A 24 18.13 -15.15 -6.74
N LYS A 25 18.32 -14.79 -5.47
CA LYS A 25 19.09 -15.60 -4.51
C LYS A 25 18.45 -16.96 -4.25
N LEU A 26 17.12 -17.00 -4.15
CA LEU A 26 16.37 -18.23 -3.93
C LEU A 26 16.47 -19.17 -5.15
N LEU A 27 16.31 -18.63 -6.37
CA LEU A 27 16.46 -19.41 -7.60
C LEU A 27 17.90 -19.89 -7.86
N THR A 28 18.90 -19.08 -7.45
CA THR A 28 20.31 -19.48 -7.52
C THR A 28 20.63 -20.59 -6.52
N ASN A 29 20.14 -20.48 -5.28
CA ASN A 29 20.32 -21.51 -4.24
C ASN A 29 19.61 -22.82 -4.59
N MET A 30 18.49 -22.76 -5.32
CA MET A 30 17.80 -23.94 -5.87
C MET A 30 18.48 -24.52 -7.13
N GLY A 31 19.59 -23.96 -7.59
CA GLY A 31 20.31 -24.42 -8.78
C GLY A 31 19.61 -24.16 -10.11
N ARG A 32 18.50 -23.40 -10.12
CA ARG A 32 17.71 -23.09 -11.33
C ARG A 32 18.22 -21.89 -12.12
N LEU A 33 19.07 -21.07 -11.50
CA LEU A 33 19.73 -19.93 -12.12
C LEU A 33 21.22 -19.99 -11.77
N ARG A 34 22.09 -19.88 -12.77
CA ARG A 34 23.54 -19.93 -12.59
C ARG A 34 24.13 -18.57 -12.94
N ILE A 35 24.29 -17.74 -11.91
CA ILE A 35 24.83 -16.37 -12.04
C ILE A 35 26.30 -16.39 -11.63
N SER A 36 27.15 -15.65 -12.34
CA SER A 36 28.58 -15.56 -12.01
C SER A 36 28.80 -14.91 -10.64
N GLY A 37 29.93 -15.21 -9.98
CA GLY A 37 30.26 -14.66 -8.66
C GLY A 37 30.31 -13.12 -8.62
N ARG A 38 30.60 -12.46 -9.74
CA ARG A 38 30.50 -10.98 -9.87
C ARG A 38 29.05 -10.50 -9.96
N GLY A 39 28.20 -11.22 -10.69
CA GLY A 39 26.76 -10.93 -10.77
C GLY A 39 26.06 -11.08 -9.41
N LEU A 40 26.44 -12.09 -8.62
CA LEU A 40 25.90 -12.30 -7.28
C LEU A 40 26.24 -11.15 -6.31
N ARG A 41 27.45 -10.58 -6.41
CA ARG A 41 27.88 -9.42 -5.60
C ARG A 41 27.12 -8.15 -5.97
N LEU A 42 26.89 -7.91 -7.26
CA LEU A 42 26.09 -6.79 -7.74
C LEU A 42 24.64 -6.90 -7.26
N VAL A 43 24.02 -8.08 -7.35
CA VAL A 43 22.69 -8.35 -6.81
C VAL A 43 22.65 -8.09 -5.31
N GLY A 44 23.68 -8.52 -4.56
CA GLY A 44 23.83 -8.25 -3.13
C GLY A 44 23.91 -6.76 -2.77
N LEU A 45 24.64 -5.97 -3.56
CA LEU A 45 24.73 -4.50 -3.38
C LEU A 45 23.40 -3.81 -3.69
N ILE A 46 22.77 -4.19 -4.80
CA ILE A 46 21.51 -3.61 -5.26
C ILE A 46 20.40 -3.85 -4.24
N GLY A 47 20.28 -5.07 -3.71
CA GLY A 47 19.25 -5.33 -2.72
C GLY A 47 19.63 -4.95 -1.28
N GLY A 48 20.91 -4.71 -0.99
CA GLY A 48 21.32 -3.95 0.19
C GLY A 48 20.82 -2.50 0.16
N LEU A 49 20.96 -1.82 -0.99
CA LEU A 49 20.36 -0.51 -1.21
C LEU A 49 18.83 -0.59 -1.22
N GLY A 50 18.27 -1.62 -1.85
CA GLY A 50 16.84 -1.93 -1.86
C GLY A 50 16.26 -2.02 -0.45
N ARG A 51 16.91 -2.73 0.47
CA ARG A 51 16.52 -2.83 1.88
C ARG A 51 16.57 -1.49 2.62
N LEU A 52 17.57 -0.66 2.34
CA LEU A 52 17.68 0.68 2.94
C LEU A 52 16.53 1.59 2.50
N PHE A 53 16.30 1.69 1.19
CA PHE A 53 15.21 2.51 0.64
C PHE A 53 13.82 1.91 0.96
N GLY A 54 13.71 0.59 0.92
CA GLY A 54 12.51 -0.17 1.27
C GLY A 54 12.15 0.00 2.75
N GLY A 55 13.12 -0.09 3.66
CA GLY A 55 12.92 0.13 5.09
C GLY A 55 12.51 1.57 5.42
N ILE A 56 13.14 2.58 4.80
CA ILE A 56 12.72 3.98 4.94
C ILE A 56 11.31 4.19 4.39
N GLY A 57 11.01 3.60 3.23
CA GLY A 57 9.68 3.63 2.64
C GLY A 57 8.63 3.00 3.56
N ALA A 58 8.89 1.79 4.05
CA ALA A 58 8.03 1.06 4.98
C ALA A 58 7.80 1.83 6.27
N PHE A 59 8.82 2.52 6.81
CA PHE A 59 8.66 3.39 7.97
C PHE A 59 7.70 4.55 7.72
N ILE A 60 7.87 5.25 6.59
CA ILE A 60 7.00 6.36 6.21
C ILE A 60 5.55 5.87 6.03
N PHE A 61 5.36 4.73 5.36
CA PHE A 61 4.03 4.15 5.17
C PHE A 61 3.40 3.64 6.46
N ALA A 62 4.17 2.99 7.33
CA ALA A 62 3.68 2.52 8.62
C ALA A 62 3.24 3.70 9.52
N ALA A 63 4.02 4.78 9.54
CA ALA A 63 3.65 6.01 10.24
C ALA A 63 2.40 6.65 9.61
N TRP A 64 2.29 6.61 8.28
CA TRP A 64 1.12 7.11 7.57
C TRP A 64 -0.15 6.32 7.95
N ASP A 65 -0.07 5.00 7.92
CA ASP A 65 -1.18 4.13 8.26
C ASP A 65 -1.58 4.27 9.73
N ALA A 66 -0.64 4.51 10.64
CA ALA A 66 -0.95 4.83 12.03
C ALA A 66 -1.81 6.11 12.15
N VAL A 67 -1.46 7.17 11.42
CA VAL A 67 -2.24 8.41 11.38
C VAL A 67 -3.63 8.16 10.76
N ASN A 68 -3.70 7.42 9.66
CA ASN A 68 -4.97 7.07 9.03
C ASN A 68 -5.85 6.19 9.94
N ALA A 69 -5.28 5.33 10.77
CA ALA A 69 -6.02 4.56 11.76
C ALA A 69 -6.70 5.50 12.78
N VAL A 70 -5.96 6.48 13.33
CA VAL A 70 -6.55 7.48 14.24
C VAL A 70 -7.67 8.26 13.56
N ASN A 71 -7.48 8.68 12.31
CA ASN A 71 -8.51 9.38 11.55
C ASN A 71 -9.75 8.50 11.31
N ALA A 72 -9.56 7.21 11.01
CA ALA A 72 -10.66 6.25 10.83
C ALA A 72 -11.42 6.00 12.14
N LEU A 73 -10.73 5.98 13.28
CA LEU A 73 -11.34 5.88 14.61
C LEU A 73 -12.22 7.10 14.91
N VAL A 74 -11.70 8.31 14.66
CA VAL A 74 -12.45 9.57 14.84
C VAL A 74 -13.65 9.64 13.90
N ALA A 75 -13.53 9.10 12.69
CA ALA A 75 -14.61 9.01 11.72
C ALA A 75 -15.64 7.89 12.04
N GLY A 76 -15.47 7.13 13.11
CA GLY A 76 -16.36 6.02 13.49
C GLY A 76 -16.26 4.78 12.59
N ASN A 77 -15.33 4.75 11.63
CA ASN A 77 -15.14 3.62 10.73
C ASN A 77 -14.19 2.59 11.35
N ILE A 78 -14.76 1.73 12.21
CA ILE A 78 -14.03 0.69 12.95
C ILE A 78 -13.33 -0.30 12.00
N GLY A 79 -13.94 -0.60 10.84
CA GLY A 79 -13.35 -1.49 9.84
C GLY A 79 -12.04 -0.94 9.26
N MET A 80 -12.04 0.32 8.85
CA MET A 80 -10.83 1.00 8.35
C MET A 80 -9.80 1.23 9.46
N PHE A 81 -10.23 1.49 10.70
CA PHE A 81 -9.33 1.58 11.84
C PHE A 81 -8.52 0.28 12.03
N LEU A 82 -9.18 -0.88 12.01
CA LEU A 82 -8.52 -2.18 12.12
C LEU A 82 -7.55 -2.42 10.95
N LEU A 83 -7.99 -2.16 9.72
CA LEU A 83 -7.17 -2.36 8.53
C LEU A 83 -5.89 -1.51 8.57
N TYR A 84 -6.00 -0.21 8.86
CA TYR A 84 -4.85 0.67 8.97
C TYR A 84 -3.96 0.33 10.17
N SER A 85 -4.52 -0.12 11.29
CA SER A 85 -3.73 -0.53 12.46
C SER A 85 -2.90 -1.78 12.16
N VAL A 86 -3.51 -2.78 11.52
CA VAL A 86 -2.81 -4.00 11.08
C VAL A 86 -1.76 -3.66 10.03
N SER A 87 -2.08 -2.81 9.05
CA SER A 87 -1.11 -2.37 8.03
C SER A 87 0.09 -1.65 8.64
N SER A 88 -0.15 -0.74 9.58
CA SER A 88 0.92 -0.04 10.31
C SER A 88 1.80 -1.00 11.11
N PHE A 89 1.20 -1.98 11.81
CA PHE A 89 1.95 -2.98 12.57
C PHE A 89 2.80 -3.88 11.67
N VAL A 90 2.24 -4.36 10.55
CA VAL A 90 2.97 -5.18 9.55
C VAL A 90 4.09 -4.36 8.91
N GLY A 91 3.85 -3.09 8.59
CA GLY A 91 4.88 -2.17 8.08
C GLY A 91 6.01 -1.93 9.09
N GLY A 92 5.70 -1.84 10.38
CA GLY A 92 6.69 -1.77 11.46
C GLY A 92 7.53 -3.04 11.59
N LEU A 93 6.87 -4.20 11.53
CA LEU A 93 7.52 -5.52 11.53
C LEU A 93 8.44 -5.73 10.34
N LEU A 94 8.06 -5.22 9.16
CA LEU A 94 8.88 -5.27 7.96
C LEU A 94 10.23 -4.59 8.14
N ILE A 95 10.25 -3.44 8.79
CA ILE A 95 11.49 -2.69 9.07
C ILE A 95 12.40 -3.52 9.96
N PHE A 96 11.86 -4.18 10.99
CA PHE A 96 12.65 -5.04 11.86
C PHE A 96 13.17 -6.27 11.09
N LEU A 97 12.31 -6.96 10.35
CA LEU A 97 12.65 -8.22 9.68
C LEU A 97 13.56 -8.03 8.45
N ALA A 98 13.52 -6.87 7.79
CA ALA A 98 14.44 -6.54 6.70
C ALA A 98 15.93 -6.59 7.12
N PHE A 99 16.22 -6.36 8.40
CA PHE A 99 17.59 -6.45 8.94
C PHE A 99 17.93 -7.81 9.56
N PHE A 100 16.97 -8.49 10.19
CA PHE A 100 17.25 -9.72 10.94
C PHE A 100 16.99 -11.02 10.16
N ASN A 101 15.99 -11.08 9.28
CA ASN A 101 15.66 -12.30 8.54
C ASN A 101 15.05 -11.99 7.16
N PRO A 102 15.87 -11.95 6.08
CA PRO A 102 15.42 -11.51 4.77
C PRO A 102 14.38 -12.45 4.11
N LEU A 103 14.33 -13.73 4.50
CA LEU A 103 13.32 -14.68 4.01
C LEU A 103 11.93 -14.37 4.58
N LEU A 104 11.86 -14.03 5.87
CA LEU A 104 10.61 -13.59 6.50
C LEU A 104 10.20 -12.19 6.01
N GLY A 105 11.17 -11.32 5.72
CA GLY A 105 10.94 -10.01 5.11
C GLY A 105 10.15 -10.13 3.80
N LEU A 106 10.54 -11.03 2.90
CA LEU A 106 9.84 -11.23 1.63
C LEU A 106 8.38 -11.67 1.81
N ALA A 107 8.10 -12.57 2.76
CA ALA A 107 6.73 -12.99 3.05
C ALA A 107 5.86 -11.83 3.55
N LEU A 108 6.40 -10.98 4.44
CA LEU A 108 5.68 -9.81 4.90
C LEU A 108 5.48 -8.75 3.81
N VAL A 109 6.42 -8.60 2.86
CA VAL A 109 6.25 -7.66 1.74
C VAL A 109 4.99 -8.04 0.96
N VAL A 110 4.81 -9.34 0.67
CA VAL A 110 3.60 -9.84 -0.01
C VAL A 110 2.34 -9.53 0.81
N VAL A 111 2.37 -9.76 2.12
CA VAL A 111 1.24 -9.46 3.01
C VAL A 111 0.91 -7.97 3.01
N SER A 112 1.91 -7.08 3.06
CA SER A 112 1.72 -5.63 3.01
C SER A 112 1.12 -5.16 1.69
N VAL A 113 1.53 -5.73 0.56
CA VAL A 113 0.91 -5.42 -0.74
C VAL A 113 -0.56 -5.81 -0.75
N ILE A 114 -0.90 -7.00 -0.23
CA ILE A 114 -2.29 -7.46 -0.15
C ILE A 114 -3.13 -6.54 0.75
N LEU A 115 -2.61 -6.17 1.93
CA LEU A 115 -3.29 -5.25 2.84
C LEU A 115 -3.52 -3.87 2.21
N GLY A 116 -2.51 -3.32 1.54
CA GLY A 116 -2.65 -2.06 0.81
C GLY A 116 -3.72 -2.12 -0.28
N LEU A 117 -3.83 -3.27 -0.97
CA LEU A 117 -4.84 -3.48 -2.00
C LEU A 117 -6.25 -3.58 -1.42
N ILE A 118 -6.41 -4.26 -0.27
CA ILE A 118 -7.68 -4.31 0.46
C ILE A 118 -8.08 -2.91 0.93
N ILE A 119 -7.15 -2.17 1.54
CA ILE A 119 -7.38 -0.79 1.96
C ILE A 119 -7.79 0.08 0.77
N TYR A 120 -7.15 -0.07 -0.39
CA TYR A 120 -7.53 0.69 -1.59
C TYR A 120 -8.94 0.38 -2.08
N LEU A 121 -9.37 -0.89 -2.03
CA LEU A 121 -10.71 -1.30 -2.45
C LEU A 121 -11.81 -0.85 -1.47
N VAL A 122 -11.48 -0.71 -0.19
CA VAL A 122 -12.45 -0.37 0.87
C VAL A 122 -12.42 1.13 1.23
N ALA A 123 -11.31 1.83 0.97
CA ALA A 123 -11.20 3.25 1.24
C ALA A 123 -12.05 4.07 0.26
N ASP A 124 -13.13 4.65 0.76
CA ASP A 124 -13.86 5.69 0.03
C ASP A 124 -12.92 6.87 -0.24
N THR A 125 -12.66 7.13 -1.52
CA THR A 125 -11.86 8.29 -1.91
C THR A 125 -12.65 9.57 -1.70
N GLU A 126 -11.96 10.68 -1.41
CA GLU A 126 -12.58 12.02 -1.38
C GLU A 126 -13.28 12.36 -2.71
N MET A 127 -12.84 11.76 -3.81
CA MET A 127 -13.49 11.84 -5.12
C MET A 127 -14.81 11.06 -5.15
N GLN A 128 -14.88 9.89 -4.51
CA GLN A 128 -16.11 9.13 -4.30
C GLN A 128 -17.09 9.85 -3.38
N LYS A 129 -16.61 10.49 -2.30
CA LYS A 129 -17.44 11.35 -1.44
C LYS A 129 -17.96 12.57 -2.20
N TRP A 130 -17.10 13.23 -2.98
CA TRP A 130 -17.54 14.36 -3.81
C TRP A 130 -18.58 13.91 -4.85
N LEU A 131 -18.35 12.78 -5.53
CA LEU A 131 -19.32 12.19 -6.46
C LEU A 131 -20.62 11.78 -5.76
N SER A 132 -20.57 11.24 -4.54
CA SER A 132 -21.76 10.87 -3.75
C SER A 132 -22.61 12.09 -3.35
N HIS A 133 -21.99 13.27 -3.27
CA HIS A 133 -22.67 14.55 -3.06
C HIS A 133 -23.20 15.21 -4.37
N CYS A 134 -22.83 14.71 -5.55
CA CYS A 134 -23.43 15.14 -6.81
C CYS A 134 -24.79 14.46 -7.04
N PHE A 135 -25.64 15.04 -7.90
CA PHE A 135 -26.94 14.43 -8.26
C PHE A 135 -26.81 12.99 -8.76
N TYR A 136 -25.72 12.64 -9.42
CA TYR A 136 -25.48 11.27 -9.92
C TYR A 136 -24.74 10.36 -8.92
N GLY A 137 -24.49 10.84 -7.72
CA GLY A 137 -23.96 10.05 -6.62
C GLY A 137 -25.04 9.26 -5.92
N ALA A 138 -24.92 7.94 -5.89
CA ALA A 138 -25.73 7.12 -4.99
C ALA A 138 -25.28 7.40 -3.54
N SER A 139 -26.07 8.15 -2.79
CA SER A 139 -25.84 8.50 -1.39
C SER A 139 -27.17 8.45 -0.61
N GLU A 140 -27.14 8.70 0.70
CA GLU A 140 -28.37 8.80 1.53
C GLU A 140 -29.39 9.82 0.98
N ARG A 141 -28.94 10.82 0.20
CA ARG A 141 -29.81 11.84 -0.38
C ARG A 141 -30.60 11.34 -1.57
N TYR A 142 -30.02 10.46 -2.39
CA TYR A 142 -30.65 9.83 -3.55
C TYR A 142 -30.26 8.35 -3.61
N PRO A 143 -31.15 7.44 -3.18
CA PRO A 143 -30.83 6.01 -3.08
C PRO A 143 -30.63 5.35 -4.45
N ASN A 144 -31.07 5.96 -5.56
CA ASN A 144 -30.86 5.47 -6.91
C ASN A 144 -30.78 6.63 -7.93
N ILE A 145 -30.21 6.36 -9.11
CA ILE A 145 -30.02 7.35 -10.19
C ILE A 145 -31.37 7.86 -10.74
N GLU A 146 -32.42 7.05 -10.64
CA GLU A 146 -33.77 7.43 -11.11
C GLU A 146 -34.38 8.53 -10.25
N THR A 147 -34.28 8.44 -8.91
CA THR A 147 -34.78 9.48 -8.00
C THR A 147 -34.00 10.78 -8.12
N SER A 148 -32.71 10.72 -8.45
CA SER A 148 -31.94 11.94 -8.70
C SER A 148 -32.27 12.59 -10.05
N GLN A 149 -32.57 11.80 -11.08
CA GLN A 149 -33.04 12.27 -12.38
C GLN A 149 -34.40 12.98 -12.29
N GLU A 150 -35.34 12.46 -11.50
CA GLU A 150 -36.64 13.12 -11.27
C GLU A 150 -36.48 14.48 -10.60
N ARG A 151 -35.68 14.56 -9.52
CA ARG A 151 -35.44 15.82 -8.81
C ARG A 151 -34.69 16.84 -9.67
N LEU A 152 -33.79 16.39 -10.55
CA LEU A 152 -33.11 17.28 -11.48
C LEU A 152 -34.09 17.91 -12.49
N LYS A 153 -35.06 17.14 -12.99
CA LYS A 153 -36.12 17.66 -13.88
C LYS A 153 -37.01 18.67 -13.17
N GLU A 154 -37.29 18.47 -11.88
CA GLU A 154 -38.06 19.42 -11.05
C GLU A 154 -37.38 20.78 -10.88
N VAL A 155 -36.05 20.82 -10.81
CA VAL A 155 -35.27 22.06 -10.62
C VAL A 155 -34.96 22.76 -11.94
N LEU A 156 -34.93 22.02 -13.07
CA LEU A 156 -34.69 22.54 -14.41
C LEU A 156 -35.97 22.96 -15.16
N ALA A 157 -37.15 22.63 -14.63
CA ALA A 157 -38.44 23.06 -15.15
C ALA A 157 -38.83 24.44 -14.59
#